data_AF-A0A960D134-F1
#
_entry.id   AF-A0A960D134-F1
#
_cell.length_a   1.000
_cell.length_b   1.000
_cell.length_c   1.000
_cell.angle_alpha   90.00
_cell.angle_beta   90.00
_cell.angle_gamma   90.00
#
_symmetry.space_group_name_H-M   'P 1'
#
loop_
_entity.id
_entity.type
_entity.pdbx_description
1 polymer ?
#
loop_
_entity_poly.entity_id
_entity_poly.type
_entity_poly.pdbx_seq_one_letter_code
_entity_poly.pdbx_strand_id
1 'polypeptide(L)' 'MTQRWNESNEAKSGYVNDLFSALAGRYNVMTDVWTFGLHRLWKRQAMELLALRPGDRVLDVATGTGDLA' A
#
# COMPACT_ATOMS: atom_id res chain seq x y z
N MET A 1 -23.02 -14.91 21.32
CA MET A 1 -23.22 -13.45 21.28
C MET A 1 -22.57 -12.94 20.00
N THR A 2 -23.16 -13.30 18.84
CA THR A 2 -22.49 -13.26 17.52
C THR A 2 -23.48 -12.76 16.48
N GLN A 3 -23.86 -11.49 16.55
CA GLN A 3 -24.73 -10.83 15.57
C GLN A 3 -24.43 -9.32 15.55
N ARG A 4 -23.57 -8.85 14.63
CA ARG A 4 -23.47 -7.43 14.27
C ARG A 4 -22.77 -7.18 12.94
N TRP A 5 -23.04 -8.01 11.92
CA TRP A 5 -22.47 -7.82 10.57
C TRP A 5 -23.58 -7.79 9.53
N ASN A 6 -24.54 -6.90 9.73
CA ASN A 6 -25.68 -6.70 8.85
C ASN A 6 -26.00 -5.20 8.72
N GLU A 7 -24.98 -4.40 8.39
CA GLU A 7 -25.13 -2.98 8.07
C GLU A 7 -24.95 -2.76 6.56
N SER A 8 -25.72 -1.83 6.00
CA SER A 8 -25.73 -1.47 4.58
C SER A 8 -24.31 -1.25 4.06
N ASN A 9 -24.05 -1.60 2.79
CA ASN A 9 -22.73 -1.49 2.17
C ASN A 9 -22.05 -0.11 2.37
N GLU A 10 -22.83 0.95 2.54
CA GLU A 10 -22.38 2.31 2.80
C GLU A 10 -21.74 2.49 4.20
N ALA A 11 -22.37 1.98 5.25
CA ALA A 11 -21.83 2.03 6.61
C ALA A 11 -20.55 1.19 6.74
N LYS A 12 -20.51 0.05 6.04
CA LYS A 12 -19.31 -0.81 5.97
C LYS A 12 -18.16 -0.14 5.21
N SER A 13 -18.45 0.56 4.11
CA SER A 13 -17.43 1.28 3.34
C SER A 13 -16.78 2.39 4.17
N GLY A 14 -17.58 3.17 4.90
CA GLY A 14 -17.08 4.21 5.81
C GLY A 14 -16.18 3.64 6.92
N TYR A 15 -16.64 2.58 7.60
CA TYR A 15 -15.85 1.90 8.63
C TYR A 15 -14.53 1.34 8.10
N VAL A 16 -14.54 0.74 6.90
CA VAL A 16 -13.33 0.21 6.26
C VAL A 16 -12.37 1.34 5.92
N ASN A 17 -12.87 2.48 5.40
CA ASN A 17 -12.04 3.64 5.10
C ASN A 17 -11.36 4.21 6.35
N ASP A 18 -12.11 4.39 7.44
CA ASP A 18 -11.57 4.90 8.71
C ASP A 18 -10.53 3.95 9.30
N LEU A 19 -10.78 2.63 9.22
CA LEU A 19 -9.83 1.62 9.66
C LEU A 19 -8.53 1.66 8.84
N PHE A 20 -8.63 1.71 7.50
CA PHE A 20 -7.47 1.82 6.63
C PHE A 20 -6.71 3.13 6.86
N SER A 21 -7.42 4.25 7.05
CA SER A 21 -6.82 5.55 7.35
C SER A 21 -6.05 5.54 8.68
N ALA A 22 -6.60 4.88 9.71
CA ALA A 22 -5.92 4.73 11.01
C ALA A 22 -4.70 3.80 10.96
N LEU A 23 -4.73 2.79 10.08
CA LEU A 23 -3.65 1.81 9.92
C LEU A 23 -2.53 2.31 9.00
N ALA A 24 -2.85 3.03 7.93
CA ALA A 24 -1.89 3.45 6.89
C ALA A 24 -0.68 4.21 7.47
N GLY A 25 -0.93 5.18 8.36
CA GLY A 25 0.15 5.96 8.98
C GLY A 25 1.06 5.11 9.87
N ARG A 26 0.49 4.18 10.65
CA ARG A 26 1.25 3.27 11.52
C ARG A 26 2.06 2.24 10.73
N TYR A 27 1.47 1.71 9.66
CA TYR A 27 2.13 0.74 8.80
C TYR A 27 3.33 1.35 8.07
N ASN A 28 3.20 2.54 7.48
CA ASN A 28 4.34 3.19 6.82
C ASN A 28 5.52 3.38 7.77
N VAL A 29 5.29 3.89 8.99
CA VAL A 29 6.35 4.09 9.98
C VAL A 29 6.98 2.76 10.41
N MET A 30 6.17 1.72 10.65
CA MET A 30 6.69 0.40 11.00
C MET A 30 7.51 -0.20 9.86
N THR A 31 7.05 -0.09 8.61
CA THR A 31 7.77 -0.59 7.44
C THR A 31 9.10 0.15 7.26
N ASP A 32 9.16 1.46 7.43
CA ASP A 32 10.40 2.22 7.37
C ASP A 32 11.39 1.82 8.47
N VAL A 33 10.92 1.67 9.71
CA VAL A 33 11.76 1.34 10.87
C VAL A 33 12.24 -0.11 10.81
N TRP A 34 11.34 -1.07 10.55
CA TRP A 34 11.68 -2.49 10.55
C TRP A 34 12.56 -2.87 9.37
N THR A 35 12.37 -2.23 8.22
CA THR A 35 13.24 -2.44 7.06
C THR A 35 14.50 -1.56 7.11
N PHE A 36 14.64 -0.66 8.10
CA PHE A 36 15.67 0.39 8.09
C PHE A 36 15.73 1.12 6.73
N GLY A 37 14.58 1.33 6.09
CA GLY A 37 14.48 1.94 4.75
C GLY A 37 14.93 1.05 3.57
N LEU A 38 15.35 -0.19 3.80
CA LEU A 38 15.80 -1.12 2.75
C LEU A 38 14.73 -1.45 1.71
N HIS A 39 13.44 -1.29 2.05
CA HIS A 39 12.35 -1.50 1.10
C HIS A 39 12.45 -0.59 -0.16
N ARG A 40 13.12 0.57 -0.05
CA ARG A 40 13.42 1.46 -1.20
C ARG A 40 14.46 0.87 -2.13
N LEU A 41 15.48 0.22 -1.58
CA LEU A 41 16.52 -0.48 -2.34
C LEU A 41 15.94 -1.70 -3.07
N TRP A 42 15.05 -2.45 -2.42
CA TRP A 42 14.37 -3.57 -3.06
C TRP A 42 13.45 -3.13 -4.20
N LYS A 43 12.70 -2.03 -4.03
CA LYS A 43 11.90 -1.44 -5.12
C LYS A 43 12.77 -1.05 -6.32
N ARG A 44 13.92 -0.43 -6.07
CA ARG A 44 14.89 -0.06 -7.11
C ARG A 44 15.48 -1.30 -7.81
N GLN A 45 15.89 -2.31 -7.05
CA GLN A 45 16.36 -3.58 -7.62
C GLN A 45 15.28 -4.28 -8.43
N ALA A 46 14.03 -4.28 -7.97
CA ALA A 46 12.92 -4.85 -8.73
C ALA A 46 12.71 -4.12 -10.07
N MET A 47 12.81 -2.79 -10.09
CA MET A 47 12.76 -2.02 -11.34
C MET A 47 13.96 -2.31 -12.26
N GLU A 48 15.16 -2.48 -11.71
CA GLU A 48 16.35 -2.87 -12.47
C GLU A 48 16.21 -4.30 -13.05
N LEU A 49 15.61 -5.23 -12.31
CA LEU A 49 15.30 -6.59 -12.78
C LEU A 49 14.21 -6.63 -13.84
N LEU A 50 13.26 -5.69 -13.83
CA LEU A 50 12.24 -5.53 -14.87
C LEU A 50 12.84 -5.09 -16.21
N ALA A 51 14.11 -4.63 -16.24
CA ALA A 51 14.87 -4.28 -17.44
C ALA A 51 14.10 -3.35 -18.40
N LEU A 52 13.34 -2.41 -17.82
CA LEU A 52 12.48 -1.48 -18.55
C LEU A 52 13.29 -0.64 -19.53
N ARG A 53 12.82 -0.57 -20.77
CA ARG A 53 13.46 0.17 -21.85
C ARG A 53 12.73 1.49 -22.08
N PRO A 54 13.42 2.53 -22.61
CA PRO A 54 12.76 3.73 -23.05
C PRO A 54 11.65 3.40 -24.07
N GLY A 55 10.39 3.71 -23.71
CA GLY A 55 9.21 3.39 -24.51
C GLY A 55 8.27 2.35 -23.89
N ASP A 56 8.70 1.62 -22.86
CA ASP A 56 7.86 0.69 -22.13
C ASP A 56 6.82 1.44 -21.28
N ARG A 57 5.56 0.98 -21.34
CA ARG A 57 4.49 1.50 -20.48
C ARG A 57 4.37 0.61 -19.27
N VAL A 58 4.62 1.18 -18.09
CA VAL A 58 4.53 0.47 -16.82
C VAL A 58 3.37 1.04 -16.03
N LEU A 59 2.59 0.16 -15.42
CA LEU A 59 1.49 0.51 -14.52
C LEU A 59 1.83 -0.04 -13.13
N ASP A 60 2.04 0.86 -12.17
CA ASP A 60 2.12 0.45 -10.77
C ASP A 60 0.69 0.22 -10.25
N VAL A 61 0.35 -1.05 -10.03
CA VAL A 61 -1.00 -1.49 -9.63
C VAL A 61 -1.19 -1.38 -8.11
N ALA A 62 -0.13 -1.18 -7.33
CA ALA A 62 -0.16 -1.18 -5.86
C ALA A 62 0.80 -0.14 -5.26
N THR A 63 0.82 1.07 -5.80
CA THR A 63 1.79 2.15 -5.49
C THR A 63 1.75 2.62 -4.03
N GLY A 64 0.70 2.29 -3.27
CA GLY A 64 0.52 2.75 -1.89
C GLY A 64 0.63 4.28 -1.81
N THR A 65 1.53 4.81 -0.99
CA THR A 65 1.78 6.26 -0.82
C THR A 65 2.52 6.97 -1.97
N GLY A 66 2.69 6.33 -3.13
CA GLY A 66 3.22 7.02 -4.33
C GLY A 66 4.75 7.17 -4.34
N ASP A 67 5.46 6.21 -3.75
CA ASP A 67 6.91 6.27 -3.53
C ASP A 67 7.73 5.90 -4.81
N LEU A 68 7.04 5.59 -5.91
CA LEU A 68 7.56 5.29 -7.25
C LEU A 68 6.95 6.30 -8.23
N ALA A 69 7.35 7.56 -8.12
CA ALA A 69 7.06 8.63 -9.07
C ALA A 69 8.35 9.38 -9.41
#